data_AF-A0A3B0UIY7-F1
#
_entry.id   AF-A0A3B0UIY7-F1
#
_cell.length_a   1.000
_cell.length_b   1.000
_cell.length_c   1.000
_cell.angle_alpha   90.00
_cell.angle_beta   90.00
_cell.angle_gamma   90.00
#
_symmetry.space_group_name_H-M   'P 1'
#
loop_
_entity.id
_entity.type
_entity.pdbx_description
1 polymer ?
#
loop_
_entity_poly.entity_id
_entity_poly.type
_entity_poly.pdbx_seq_one_letter_code
_entity_poly.pdbx_strand_id
1 'polypeptide(L)'
;MFDNEFIVHELTDDDKWRLFMKNHLSNRRHRQQQTASSASLSTAVSHSGNLIDMRGVIKTYETAAGSFTAIENIDLQIEAGKFVAIVGKSGSGKSTLLNMLTGIDRPTDGEVVINGTAVTTLSEDQIATWRGRNVGVVFQFFQLMPTLTVIENVMMPMDFCNVYTPRERRKRALALLEQVDVADQADKFPAKLSGGQQQRVAIARALANDPPILVADEPTGNLDSRTADDVLTLFQKLADGGKTVIMVTHERDVASWVSRVVTLVDGRVVAEEQGRFFTPAPLHPISPAQEEEADHA
;
A
#
# COMPACT_ATOMS: atom_id res chain seq x y z
N MET A 1 23.03 0.35 28.06
CA MET A 1 23.79 0.79 26.88
C MET A 1 23.96 -0.47 26.06
N PHE A 2 22.98 -0.77 25.22
CA PHE A 2 23.00 -1.94 24.34
C PHE A 2 22.75 -1.42 22.94
N ASP A 3 23.72 -1.71 22.08
CA ASP A 3 23.86 -1.21 20.72
C ASP A 3 22.72 -1.70 19.83
N ASN A 4 22.21 -0.77 19.03
CA ASN A 4 21.04 -0.92 18.18
C ASN A 4 21.48 -1.06 16.70
N GLU A 5 22.44 -1.95 16.44
CA GLU A 5 22.86 -2.34 15.10
C GLU A 5 22.38 -3.77 14.81
N PHE A 6 21.22 -3.88 14.16
CA PHE A 6 20.85 -5.11 13.46
C PHE A 6 20.54 -4.78 12.01
N ILE A 7 21.32 -5.41 11.14
CA ILE A 7 21.42 -5.26 9.70
C ILE A 7 20.06 -5.50 9.03
N VAL A 8 19.58 -4.51 8.27
CA VAL A 8 18.26 -4.51 7.58
C VAL A 8 18.23 -5.44 6.35
N HIS A 9 19.35 -6.10 6.01
CA HIS A 9 19.46 -7.00 4.86
C HIS A 9 19.02 -8.46 5.12
N GLU A 10 18.62 -8.79 6.35
CA GLU A 10 18.18 -10.15 6.73
C GLU A 10 16.89 -10.15 7.56
N LEU A 11 16.11 -9.06 7.47
CA LEU A 11 14.79 -9.04 8.09
C LEU A 11 13.86 -9.95 7.30
N THR A 12 13.42 -11.03 7.94
CA THR A 12 12.31 -11.83 7.45
C THR A 12 11.08 -10.93 7.26
N ASP A 13 10.13 -11.34 6.44
CA ASP A 13 8.88 -10.59 6.30
C ASP A 13 8.14 -10.41 7.65
N ASP A 14 8.40 -11.29 8.62
CA ASP A 14 8.00 -11.20 10.03
C ASP A 14 8.72 -10.08 10.81
N ASP A 15 9.97 -9.77 10.47
CA ASP A 15 10.72 -8.66 11.07
C ASP A 15 10.29 -7.31 10.53
N LYS A 16 9.89 -7.24 9.25
CA LYS A 16 9.22 -6.06 8.67
C LYS A 16 7.88 -5.81 9.34
N TRP A 17 7.11 -6.87 9.63
CA TRP A 17 5.90 -6.80 10.45
C TRP A 17 6.21 -6.34 11.88
N ARG A 18 7.26 -6.88 12.52
CA ARG A 18 7.71 -6.42 13.84
C ARG A 18 8.21 -4.99 13.80
N LEU A 19 8.78 -4.45 12.73
CA LEU A 19 9.13 -3.03 12.63
C LEU A 19 7.87 -2.17 12.41
N PHE A 20 6.98 -2.60 11.51
CA PHE A 20 5.65 -2.00 11.29
C PHE A 20 4.87 -1.90 12.60
N MET A 21 4.94 -2.94 13.44
CA MET A 21 4.26 -3.06 14.74
C MET A 21 5.05 -2.50 15.94
N LYS A 22 6.38 -2.68 16.05
CA LYS A 22 7.22 -2.19 17.18
C LYS A 22 7.18 -0.67 17.26
N ASN A 23 7.22 0.00 16.11
CA ASN A 23 7.08 1.46 16.05
C ASN A 23 5.63 1.93 16.26
N HIS A 24 4.67 1.01 16.44
CA HIS A 24 3.30 1.28 16.91
C HIS A 24 3.07 0.83 18.37
N LEU A 25 3.95 0.00 18.97
CA LEU A 25 3.84 -0.50 20.34
C LEU A 25 4.59 0.37 21.37
N SER A 26 5.49 1.24 20.93
CA SER A 26 6.26 2.13 21.81
C SER A 26 5.54 3.43 22.17
N ASN A 27 4.31 3.38 22.72
CA ASN A 27 3.83 4.46 23.60
C ASN A 27 2.60 4.07 24.45
N ARG A 28 2.82 3.20 25.44
CA ARG A 28 2.03 3.17 26.67
C ARG A 28 2.94 3.48 27.86
N ARG A 29 3.41 4.73 27.96
CA ARG A 29 3.76 5.46 29.19
C ARG A 29 4.43 6.78 28.79
N HIS A 30 3.87 7.88 29.28
CA HIS A 30 4.27 9.28 29.09
C HIS A 30 3.71 10.03 27.88
N ARG A 31 2.47 10.53 28.05
CA ARG A 31 2.17 11.92 27.66
C ARG A 31 0.95 12.47 28.41
N GLN A 32 1.20 12.93 29.63
CA GLN A 32 0.53 14.10 30.18
C GLN A 32 1.61 15.19 30.22
N GLN A 33 1.24 16.41 29.83
CA GLN A 33 2.05 17.63 29.75
C GLN A 33 2.96 17.74 28.53
N GLN A 34 2.51 18.52 27.53
CA GLN A 34 3.04 19.87 27.31
C GLN A 34 2.31 20.52 26.13
N THR A 35 1.71 21.66 26.42
CA THR A 35 1.07 22.59 25.49
C THR A 35 2.05 23.65 25.00
N ALA A 36 1.85 24.05 23.75
CA ALA A 36 2.14 25.34 23.13
C ALA A 36 3.61 25.78 22.94
N SER A 37 4.01 25.86 21.67
CA SER A 37 4.69 27.05 21.12
C SER A 37 4.56 27.05 19.60
N SER A 38 4.00 28.14 19.08
CA SER A 38 3.86 28.50 17.68
C SER A 38 5.14 29.11 17.13
N ALA A 39 5.59 28.69 15.95
CA ALA A 39 6.38 29.53 15.06
C ALA A 39 6.15 29.13 13.61
N SER A 40 5.55 30.05 12.88
CA SER A 40 5.28 30.07 11.44
C SER A 40 6.56 30.18 10.62
N LEU A 41 6.67 29.39 9.55
CA LEU A 41 7.41 29.73 8.34
C LEU A 41 6.63 29.19 7.13
N SER A 42 5.88 30.11 6.52
CA SER A 42 5.26 29.95 5.21
C SER A 42 6.35 30.08 4.15
N THR A 43 6.56 29.00 3.40
CA THR A 43 7.05 29.08 2.03
C THR A 43 6.10 28.23 1.19
N ALA A 44 5.25 28.92 0.43
CA ALA A 44 4.29 28.32 -0.47
C ALA A 44 5.06 27.61 -1.60
N VAL A 45 5.24 26.29 -1.46
CA VAL A 45 5.58 25.42 -2.57
C VAL A 45 4.32 25.30 -3.42
N SER A 46 4.41 25.79 -4.65
CA SER A 46 3.37 25.64 -5.67
C SER A 46 2.95 24.17 -5.75
N HIS A 47 1.71 23.85 -5.34
CA HIS A 47 1.16 22.51 -5.42
C HIS A 47 0.94 22.15 -6.90
N SER A 48 1.95 21.53 -7.53
CA SER A 48 1.70 20.61 -8.62
C SER A 48 0.82 19.48 -8.08
N GLY A 49 -0.23 19.11 -8.80
CA GLY A 49 -1.30 18.20 -8.35
C GLY A 49 -0.89 16.72 -8.12
N ASN A 50 0.33 16.47 -7.65
CA ASN A 50 0.88 15.16 -7.39
C ASN A 50 0.62 14.74 -5.94
N LEU A 51 0.16 13.50 -5.74
CA LEU A 51 -0.01 12.91 -4.42
C LEU A 51 1.33 12.46 -3.83
N ILE A 52 2.25 12.00 -4.67
CA ILE A 52 3.60 11.60 -4.30
C ILE A 52 4.57 12.37 -5.18
N ASP A 53 5.59 12.93 -4.55
CA ASP A 53 6.67 13.67 -5.19
C ASP A 53 8.00 13.31 -4.52
N MET A 54 8.81 12.53 -5.24
CA MET A 54 10.16 12.13 -4.86
C MET A 54 11.15 12.94 -5.68
N ARG A 55 12.11 13.59 -5.00
CA ARG A 55 13.09 14.48 -5.63
C ARG A 55 14.50 14.08 -5.23
N GLY A 56 15.29 13.67 -6.22
CA GLY A 56 16.69 13.28 -6.07
C GLY A 56 16.93 12.21 -5.01
N VAL A 57 16.02 11.25 -4.86
CA VAL A 57 16.05 10.31 -3.73
C VAL A 57 17.19 9.32 -3.90
N ILE A 58 18.02 9.19 -2.87
CA ILE A 58 19.12 8.22 -2.78
C ILE A 58 18.94 7.40 -1.51
N LYS A 59 19.17 6.08 -1.61
CA LYS A 59 19.26 5.21 -0.44
C LYS A 59 20.50 4.33 -0.52
N THR A 60 21.39 4.53 0.44
CA THR A 60 22.57 3.71 0.68
C THR A 60 22.44 3.01 2.02
N TYR A 61 22.67 1.70 2.02
CA TYR A 61 22.76 0.87 3.21
C TYR A 61 24.22 0.67 3.57
N GLU A 62 24.55 0.91 4.84
CA GLU A 62 25.84 0.56 5.39
C GLU A 62 25.79 -0.88 5.91
N THR A 63 26.66 -1.74 5.40
CA THR A 63 26.76 -3.14 5.83
C THR A 63 28.20 -3.48 6.19
N ALA A 64 28.40 -4.59 6.90
CA ALA A 64 29.75 -5.09 7.22
C ALA A 64 30.59 -5.40 5.96
N ALA A 65 29.94 -5.66 4.81
CA ALA A 65 30.60 -5.92 3.53
C ALA A 65 30.91 -4.64 2.73
N GLY A 66 30.51 -3.47 3.23
CA GLY A 66 30.64 -2.16 2.56
C GLY A 66 29.29 -1.48 2.34
N SER A 67 29.35 -0.28 1.78
CA SER A 67 28.16 0.49 1.43
C SER A 67 27.51 -0.04 0.15
N PHE A 68 26.19 -0.13 0.16
CA PHE A 68 25.37 -0.60 -0.98
C PHE A 68 24.28 0.42 -1.29
N THR A 69 24.36 1.05 -2.46
CA THR A 69 23.33 1.99 -2.94
C THR A 69 22.20 1.22 -3.61
N ALA A 70 21.05 1.18 -2.94
CA ALA A 70 19.85 0.48 -3.40
C ALA A 70 18.93 1.35 -4.27
N ILE A 71 18.96 2.67 -4.05
CA ILE A 71 18.23 3.66 -4.85
C ILE A 71 19.21 4.76 -5.21
N GLU A 72 19.28 5.10 -6.49
CA GLU A 72 20.27 6.03 -7.03
C GLU A 72 19.58 7.18 -7.78
N ASN A 73 19.34 8.27 -7.06
CA ASN A 73 18.84 9.54 -7.58
C ASN A 73 17.51 9.41 -8.35
N ILE A 74 16.48 8.92 -7.67
CA ILE A 74 15.13 8.79 -8.24
C ILE A 74 14.37 10.11 -8.09
N ASP A 75 13.91 10.62 -9.23
CA ASP A 75 12.80 11.57 -9.32
C ASP A 75 11.54 10.81 -9.75
N LEU A 76 10.46 10.88 -8.96
CA LEU A 76 9.22 10.17 -9.26
C LEU A 76 8.02 10.96 -8.76
N GLN A 77 7.08 11.20 -9.66
CA GLN A 77 5.81 11.88 -9.37
C GLN A 77 4.63 10.98 -9.68
N ILE A 78 3.67 10.86 -8.75
CA ILE A 78 2.44 10.10 -8.95
C ILE A 78 1.25 10.99 -8.58
N GLU A 79 0.32 11.15 -9.53
CA GLU A 79 -0.95 11.86 -9.34
C GLU A 79 -1.91 11.07 -8.45
N ALA A 80 -2.84 11.77 -7.79
CA ALA A 80 -3.91 11.12 -7.04
C ALA A 80 -4.86 10.34 -7.96
N GLY A 81 -5.46 9.27 -7.45
CA GLY A 81 -6.48 8.48 -8.15
C GLY A 81 -5.92 7.58 -9.27
N LYS A 82 -4.61 7.35 -9.31
CA LYS A 82 -3.96 6.51 -10.32
C LYS A 82 -3.70 5.11 -9.80
N PHE A 83 -3.83 4.13 -10.69
CA PHE A 83 -3.27 2.79 -10.50
C PHE A 83 -1.94 2.71 -11.27
N VAL A 84 -0.82 2.58 -10.56
CA VAL A 84 0.54 2.60 -11.11
C VAL A 84 1.25 1.29 -10.80
N ALA A 85 1.93 0.71 -11.79
CA ALA A 85 2.84 -0.42 -11.57
C ALA A 85 4.30 0.06 -11.52
N ILE A 86 5.08 -0.47 -10.59
CA ILE A 86 6.54 -0.37 -10.54
C ILE A 86 7.09 -1.76 -10.86
N VAL A 87 7.76 -1.89 -12.00
CA VAL A 87 8.27 -3.16 -12.52
C VAL A 87 9.79 -3.21 -12.55
N GLY A 88 10.36 -4.40 -12.42
CA GLY A 88 11.81 -4.58 -12.44
C GLY A 88 12.23 -5.96 -11.98
N LYS A 89 13.46 -6.37 -12.34
CA LYS A 89 14.03 -7.65 -11.93
C LYS A 89 14.20 -7.74 -10.40
N SER A 90 14.40 -8.95 -9.87
CA SER A 90 14.82 -9.10 -8.48
C SER A 90 16.11 -8.30 -8.23
N GLY A 91 16.22 -7.66 -7.07
CA GLY A 91 17.35 -6.81 -6.72
C GLY A 91 17.37 -5.41 -7.34
N SER A 92 16.38 -5.01 -8.16
CA SER A 92 16.41 -3.69 -8.83
C SER A 92 16.10 -2.49 -7.93
N GLY A 93 15.80 -2.70 -6.64
CA GLY A 93 15.47 -1.64 -5.68
C GLY A 93 13.97 -1.45 -5.39
N LYS A 94 13.07 -2.27 -5.94
CA LYS A 94 11.61 -2.08 -5.82
C LYS A 94 11.12 -2.04 -4.37
N SER A 95 11.54 -3.00 -3.55
CA SER A 95 11.16 -3.05 -2.14
C SER A 95 11.75 -1.87 -1.34
N THR A 96 12.95 -1.40 -1.71
CA THR A 96 13.54 -0.19 -1.12
C THR A 96 12.71 1.05 -1.46
N LEU A 97 12.33 1.21 -2.73
CA LEU A 97 11.45 2.29 -3.18
C LEU A 97 10.09 2.24 -2.46
N LEU A 98 9.52 1.04 -2.32
CA LEU A 98 8.28 0.81 -1.58
C LEU A 98 8.41 1.21 -0.10
N ASN A 99 9.54 0.90 0.54
CA ASN A 99 9.81 1.31 1.92
C ASN A 99 9.93 2.85 2.08
N MET A 100 10.47 3.55 1.08
CA MET A 100 10.48 5.02 1.06
C MET A 100 9.06 5.58 0.96
N LEU A 101 8.25 5.04 0.05
CA LEU A 101 6.86 5.47 -0.17
C LEU A 101 5.95 5.20 1.05
N THR A 102 6.24 4.15 1.81
CA THR A 102 5.47 3.80 3.01
C THR A 102 5.99 4.50 4.27
N GLY A 103 7.12 5.20 4.21
CA GLY A 103 7.77 5.82 5.36
C GLY A 103 8.28 4.79 6.38
N ILE A 104 8.59 3.57 5.93
CA ILE A 104 9.25 2.55 6.76
C ILE A 104 10.74 2.86 6.89
N ASP A 105 11.34 3.32 5.80
CA ASP A 105 12.75 3.65 5.75
C ASP A 105 12.93 5.09 5.22
N ARG A 106 14.08 5.68 5.48
CA ARG A 106 14.39 7.07 5.14
C ARG A 106 15.45 7.12 4.05
N PRO A 107 15.35 8.09 3.13
CA PRO A 107 16.40 8.30 2.16
C PRO A 107 17.68 8.76 2.85
N THR A 108 18.82 8.40 2.28
CA THR A 108 20.13 8.92 2.65
C THR A 108 20.27 10.37 2.18
N ASP A 109 19.74 10.69 1.00
CA ASP A 109 19.67 12.03 0.43
C ASP A 109 18.41 12.21 -0.42
N GLY A 110 18.00 13.44 -0.67
CA GLY A 110 16.79 13.80 -1.39
C GLY A 110 15.54 13.94 -0.50
N GLU A 111 14.40 14.17 -1.14
CA GLU A 111 13.14 14.47 -0.46
C GLU A 111 12.01 13.55 -0.94
N VAL A 112 11.16 13.14 -0.01
CA VAL A 112 9.91 12.41 -0.28
C VAL A 112 8.76 13.20 0.32
N VAL A 113 7.88 13.71 -0.53
CA VAL A 113 6.66 14.43 -0.15
C VAL A 113 5.45 13.59 -0.56
N ILE A 114 4.57 13.31 0.40
CA ILE A 114 3.38 12.49 0.18
C ILE A 114 2.19 13.21 0.80
N ASN A 115 1.16 13.44 -0.01
CA ASN A 115 -0.05 14.15 0.37
C ASN A 115 0.27 15.50 1.06
N GLY A 116 1.19 16.27 0.45
CA GLY A 116 1.68 17.55 0.99
C GLY A 116 2.58 17.45 2.22
N THR A 117 2.90 16.25 2.71
CA THR A 117 3.74 16.04 3.90
C THR A 117 5.13 15.57 3.50
N ALA A 118 6.18 16.30 3.87
CA ALA A 118 7.57 15.86 3.72
C ALA A 118 7.89 14.74 4.75
N VAL A 119 7.66 13.49 4.36
CA VAL A 119 7.74 12.33 5.28
C VAL A 119 9.15 12.11 5.82
N THR A 120 10.17 12.58 5.10
CA THR A 120 11.59 12.52 5.49
C THR A 120 11.90 13.32 6.75
N THR A 121 11.09 14.34 7.05
CA THR A 121 11.31 15.28 8.18
C THR A 121 10.60 14.88 9.47
N LEU A 122 9.69 13.90 9.40
CA LEU A 122 8.90 13.46 10.55
C LEU A 122 9.77 12.72 11.58
N SER A 123 9.45 12.85 12.87
CA SER A 123 10.01 11.96 13.89
C SER A 123 9.46 10.53 13.74
N GLU A 124 10.04 9.56 14.45
CA GLU A 124 9.57 8.16 14.41
C GLU A 124 8.09 8.01 14.84
N ASP A 125 7.67 8.72 15.90
CA ASP A 125 6.28 8.71 16.36
C ASP A 125 5.34 9.36 15.32
N GLN A 126 5.79 10.46 14.71
CA GLN A 126 5.01 11.19 13.72
C GLN A 126 4.84 10.38 12.43
N ILE A 127 5.91 9.72 11.94
CA ILE A 127 5.84 8.91 10.72
C ILE A 127 5.00 7.65 10.93
N ALA A 128 5.00 7.06 12.12
CA ALA A 128 4.11 5.94 12.45
C ALA A 128 2.63 6.36 12.40
N THR A 129 2.30 7.47 13.05
CA THR A 129 0.93 8.04 13.04
C THR A 129 0.51 8.43 11.62
N TRP A 130 1.41 9.06 10.87
CA TRP A 130 1.18 9.44 9.48
C TRP A 130 0.91 8.20 8.61
N ARG A 131 1.77 7.19 8.69
CA ARG A 131 1.65 5.94 7.92
C ARG A 131 0.32 5.26 8.17
N GLY A 132 -0.06 5.10 9.44
CA GLY A 132 -1.31 4.44 9.82
C GLY A 132 -2.59 5.13 9.30
N ARG A 133 -2.51 6.40 8.89
CA ARG A 133 -3.62 7.17 8.31
C ARG A 133 -3.52 7.36 6.80
N ASN A 134 -2.31 7.35 6.25
CA ASN A 134 -2.08 7.76 4.86
C ASN A 134 -1.80 6.58 3.93
N VAL A 135 -1.36 5.44 4.46
CA VAL A 135 -0.85 4.32 3.66
C VAL A 135 -1.42 2.99 4.14
N GLY A 136 -2.13 2.30 3.24
CA GLY A 136 -2.45 0.89 3.38
C GLY A 136 -1.40 0.03 2.67
N VAL A 137 -1.02 -1.11 3.26
CA VAL A 137 -0.03 -2.02 2.66
C VAL A 137 -0.62 -3.42 2.48
N VAL A 138 -0.44 -3.97 1.29
CA VAL A 138 -0.81 -5.34 0.90
C VAL A 138 0.47 -6.08 0.53
N PHE A 139 0.67 -7.26 1.12
CA PHE A 139 1.88 -8.06 0.95
C PHE A 139 1.59 -9.35 0.18
N GLN A 140 2.59 -9.85 -0.54
CA GLN A 140 2.56 -11.12 -1.29
C GLN A 140 2.09 -12.33 -0.45
N PHE A 141 2.55 -12.44 0.80
CA PHE A 141 2.20 -13.56 1.71
C PHE A 141 1.02 -13.26 2.65
N PHE A 142 0.16 -12.28 2.33
CA PHE A 142 -1.03 -11.83 3.09
C PHE A 142 -0.73 -11.22 4.47
N GLN A 143 0.23 -11.79 5.21
CA GLN A 143 0.68 -11.43 6.54
C GLN A 143 -0.47 -11.29 7.55
N LEU A 144 -1.51 -12.12 7.45
CA LEU A 144 -2.59 -12.13 8.43
C LEU A 144 -2.10 -12.75 9.73
N MET A 145 -2.52 -12.18 10.86
CA MET A 145 -2.22 -12.70 12.19
C MET A 145 -3.01 -14.00 12.39
N PRO A 146 -2.32 -15.15 12.56
CA PRO A 146 -2.96 -16.46 12.54
C PRO A 146 -3.82 -16.73 13.79
N THR A 147 -3.53 -16.03 14.88
CA THR A 147 -4.24 -16.14 16.16
C THR A 147 -5.47 -15.24 16.26
N LEU A 148 -5.73 -14.42 15.24
CA LEU A 148 -6.88 -13.53 15.16
C LEU A 148 -7.84 -14.01 14.08
N THR A 149 -9.13 -13.80 14.30
CA THR A 149 -10.14 -13.98 13.27
C THR A 149 -9.94 -12.99 12.11
N VAL A 150 -10.60 -13.24 10.99
CA VAL A 150 -10.59 -12.37 9.82
C VAL A 150 -11.03 -10.94 10.18
N ILE A 151 -12.12 -10.79 10.93
CA ILE A 151 -12.61 -9.48 11.34
C ILE A 151 -11.64 -8.77 12.29
N GLU A 152 -11.00 -9.49 13.21
CA GLU A 152 -10.00 -8.94 14.12
C GLU A 152 -8.75 -8.48 13.37
N ASN A 153 -8.32 -9.22 12.33
CA ASN A 153 -7.25 -8.80 11.43
C ASN A 153 -7.56 -7.45 10.76
N VAL A 154 -8.80 -7.25 10.31
CA VAL A 154 -9.23 -6.00 9.65
C VAL A 154 -9.39 -4.85 10.66
N MET A 155 -9.84 -5.12 11.89
CA MET A 155 -9.97 -4.09 12.93
C MET A 155 -8.64 -3.59 13.49
N MET A 156 -7.60 -4.44 13.48
CA MET A 156 -6.31 -4.17 14.11
C MET A 156 -5.70 -2.80 13.78
N PRO A 157 -5.62 -2.34 12.51
CA PRO A 157 -5.04 -1.02 12.21
C PRO A 157 -5.83 0.14 12.83
N MET A 158 -7.15 -0.02 12.97
CA MET A 158 -8.04 0.97 13.59
C MET A 158 -7.81 1.05 15.10
N ASP A 159 -7.53 -0.08 15.73
CA ASP A 159 -7.19 -0.14 17.15
C ASP A 159 -5.91 0.63 17.46
N PHE A 160 -4.89 0.48 16.62
CA PHE A 160 -3.60 1.14 16.80
C PHE A 160 -3.65 2.65 16.52
N CYS A 161 -4.36 3.07 15.49
CA CYS A 161 -4.38 4.48 15.08
C CYS A 161 -5.45 5.31 15.82
N ASN A 162 -6.30 4.64 16.61
CA ASN A 162 -7.42 5.21 17.36
C ASN A 162 -8.28 6.17 16.52
N VAL A 163 -8.52 5.81 15.25
CA VAL A 163 -9.28 6.62 14.29
C VAL A 163 -10.78 6.52 14.53
N TYR A 164 -11.23 5.34 14.93
CA TYR A 164 -12.65 5.01 15.12
C TYR A 164 -12.92 4.55 16.55
N THR A 165 -14.14 4.72 17.03
CA THR A 165 -14.59 4.13 18.31
C THR A 165 -14.71 2.60 18.19
N PRO A 166 -14.62 1.84 19.30
CA PRO A 166 -14.74 0.38 19.26
C PRO A 166 -15.99 -0.15 18.53
N ARG A 167 -17.13 0.54 18.66
CA ARG A 167 -18.38 0.17 17.99
C ARG A 167 -18.33 0.41 16.47
N GLU A 168 -17.69 1.49 16.03
CA GLU A 168 -17.51 1.80 14.61
C GLU A 168 -16.54 0.85 13.93
N ARG A 169 -15.48 0.41 14.63
CA ARG A 169 -14.46 -0.51 14.09
C ARG A 169 -15.07 -1.80 13.55
N ARG A 170 -15.91 -2.47 14.34
CA ARG A 170 -16.54 -3.73 13.92
C ARG A 170 -17.48 -3.52 12.72
N LYS A 171 -18.29 -2.46 12.74
CA LYS A 171 -19.19 -2.12 11.63
C LYS A 171 -18.40 -1.84 10.34
N ARG A 172 -17.33 -1.06 10.44
CA ARG A 172 -16.45 -0.72 9.32
C ARG A 172 -15.73 -1.97 8.79
N ALA A 173 -15.19 -2.80 9.67
CA ALA A 173 -14.51 -4.03 9.28
C ALA A 173 -15.45 -4.97 8.50
N LEU A 174 -16.69 -5.13 8.95
CA LEU A 174 -17.70 -5.93 8.22
C LEU A 174 -18.01 -5.33 6.84
N ALA A 175 -18.20 -4.01 6.73
CA ALA A 175 -18.45 -3.35 5.46
C ALA A 175 -17.26 -3.50 4.48
N LEU A 176 -16.02 -3.45 4.99
CA LEU A 176 -14.83 -3.70 4.18
C LEU A 176 -14.76 -5.15 3.71
N LEU A 177 -15.06 -6.12 4.59
CA LEU A 177 -15.13 -7.54 4.21
C LEU A 177 -16.25 -7.83 3.21
N GLU A 178 -17.36 -7.10 3.27
CA GLU A 178 -18.44 -7.17 2.28
C GLU A 178 -17.98 -6.59 0.94
N GLN A 179 -17.30 -5.45 0.93
CA GLN A 179 -16.74 -4.83 -0.28
C GLN A 179 -15.77 -5.75 -1.04
N VAL A 180 -15.08 -6.65 -0.33
CA VAL A 180 -14.12 -7.61 -0.91
C VAL A 180 -14.67 -9.03 -1.02
N ASP A 181 -15.98 -9.24 -0.83
CA ASP A 181 -16.69 -10.52 -0.96
C ASP A 181 -16.20 -11.65 -0.02
N VAL A 182 -15.85 -11.32 1.22
CA VAL A 182 -15.44 -12.31 2.25
C VAL A 182 -16.08 -12.09 3.63
N ALA A 183 -17.22 -11.39 3.69
CA ALA A 183 -17.94 -11.12 4.93
C ALA A 183 -18.40 -12.40 5.66
N ASP A 184 -18.73 -13.47 4.93
CA ASP A 184 -19.13 -14.76 5.49
C ASP A 184 -17.97 -15.53 6.16
N GLN A 185 -16.73 -15.06 5.99
CA GLN A 185 -15.53 -15.59 6.63
C GLN A 185 -15.14 -14.82 7.91
N ALA A 186 -15.88 -13.78 8.30
CA ALA A 186 -15.48 -12.82 9.33
C ALA A 186 -15.01 -13.44 10.65
N ASP A 187 -15.71 -14.47 11.15
CA ASP A 187 -15.41 -15.11 12.44
C ASP A 187 -14.45 -16.31 12.32
N LYS A 188 -13.91 -16.60 11.12
CA LYS A 188 -12.94 -17.69 10.91
C LYS A 188 -11.50 -17.21 11.11
N PHE A 189 -10.60 -18.14 11.39
CA PHE A 189 -9.16 -17.89 11.39
C PHE A 189 -8.57 -17.99 9.98
N PRO A 190 -7.49 -17.24 9.64
CA PRO A 190 -6.85 -17.23 8.32
C PRO A 190 -6.55 -18.62 7.75
N ALA A 191 -6.14 -19.58 8.59
CA ALA A 191 -5.84 -20.95 8.18
C ALA A 191 -7.05 -21.73 7.60
N LYS A 192 -8.27 -21.18 7.67
CA LYS A 192 -9.49 -21.74 7.08
C LYS A 192 -9.88 -21.11 5.75
N LEU A 193 -9.11 -20.14 5.26
CA LEU A 193 -9.39 -19.39 4.02
C LEU A 193 -8.49 -19.88 2.88
N SER A 194 -9.01 -19.86 1.66
CA SER A 194 -8.21 -19.98 0.44
C SER A 194 -7.23 -18.80 0.28
N GLY A 195 -6.20 -18.94 -0.56
CA GLY A 195 -5.24 -17.86 -0.82
C GLY A 195 -5.90 -16.58 -1.33
N GLY A 196 -6.85 -16.69 -2.26
CA GLY A 196 -7.62 -15.54 -2.75
C GLY A 196 -8.46 -14.85 -1.67
N GLN A 197 -9.09 -15.62 -0.78
CA GLN A 197 -9.82 -15.06 0.35
C GLN A 197 -8.86 -14.37 1.34
N GLN A 198 -7.69 -14.96 1.62
CA GLN A 198 -6.69 -14.32 2.49
C GLN A 198 -6.16 -13.02 1.89
N GLN A 199 -5.95 -12.96 0.57
CA GLN A 199 -5.58 -11.73 -0.13
C GLN A 199 -6.67 -10.66 -0.01
N ARG A 200 -7.94 -11.01 -0.24
CA ARG A 200 -9.09 -10.10 -0.07
C ARG A 200 -9.17 -9.56 1.36
N VAL A 201 -8.93 -10.39 2.38
CA VAL A 201 -8.83 -9.94 3.78
C VAL A 201 -7.64 -9.01 4.00
N ALA A 202 -6.48 -9.29 3.39
CA ALA A 202 -5.31 -8.40 3.49
C ALA A 202 -5.59 -7.02 2.88
N ILE A 203 -6.32 -6.96 1.77
CA ILE A 203 -6.79 -5.71 1.14
C ILE A 203 -7.78 -4.98 2.05
N ALA A 204 -8.77 -5.68 2.61
CA ALA A 204 -9.72 -5.10 3.57
C ALA A 204 -9.00 -4.49 4.78
N ARG A 205 -7.99 -5.19 5.33
CA ARG A 205 -7.13 -4.68 6.40
C ARG A 205 -6.36 -3.43 5.97
N ALA A 206 -5.80 -3.41 4.77
CA ALA A 206 -5.06 -2.25 4.28
C ALA A 206 -5.95 -1.01 4.14
N LEU A 207 -7.26 -1.20 3.87
CA LEU A 207 -8.26 -0.13 3.77
C LEU A 207 -8.88 0.28 5.12
N ALA A 208 -8.48 -0.37 6.21
CA ALA A 208 -9.12 -0.23 7.52
C ALA A 208 -9.19 1.22 8.03
N ASN A 209 -8.15 2.03 7.82
CA ASN A 209 -8.10 3.45 8.23
C ASN A 209 -8.44 4.43 7.10
N ASP A 210 -9.05 3.94 6.01
CA ASP A 210 -9.39 4.74 4.83
C ASP A 210 -8.22 5.48 4.16
N PRO A 211 -7.02 4.88 4.04
CA PRO A 211 -5.87 5.60 3.51
C PRO A 211 -6.13 6.08 2.07
N PRO A 212 -5.60 7.25 1.65
CA PRO A 212 -5.62 7.70 0.27
C PRO A 212 -4.70 6.87 -0.64
N ILE A 213 -3.70 6.19 -0.07
CA ILE A 213 -2.70 5.42 -0.82
C ILE A 213 -2.76 3.95 -0.41
N LEU A 214 -2.78 3.06 -1.39
CA LEU A 214 -2.61 1.63 -1.23
C LEU A 214 -1.32 1.21 -1.94
N VAL A 215 -0.44 0.54 -1.20
CA VAL A 215 0.82 0.02 -1.71
C VAL A 215 0.74 -1.51 -1.67
N ALA A 216 1.03 -2.16 -2.78
CA ALA A 216 0.94 -3.60 -2.91
C ALA A 216 2.27 -4.19 -3.41
N ASP A 217 2.88 -5.05 -2.60
CA ASP A 217 4.14 -5.75 -2.96
C ASP A 217 3.82 -7.16 -3.45
N GLU A 218 3.97 -7.39 -4.75
CA GLU A 218 3.64 -8.64 -5.46
C GLU A 218 2.29 -9.27 -5.05
N PRO A 219 1.17 -8.53 -5.10
CA PRO A 219 -0.11 -8.97 -4.53
C PRO A 219 -0.74 -10.17 -5.24
N THR A 220 -0.26 -10.53 -6.43
CA THR A 220 -0.77 -11.64 -7.25
C THR A 220 0.15 -12.86 -7.25
N GLY A 221 1.37 -12.76 -6.72
CA GLY A 221 2.43 -13.77 -6.94
C GLY A 221 2.14 -15.16 -6.34
N ASN A 222 1.18 -15.28 -5.43
CA ASN A 222 0.78 -16.55 -4.80
C ASN A 222 -0.63 -17.02 -5.22
N LEU A 223 -1.20 -16.44 -6.28
CA LEU A 223 -2.59 -16.67 -6.70
C LEU A 223 -2.64 -17.36 -8.06
N ASP A 224 -3.70 -18.14 -8.30
CA ASP A 224 -4.01 -18.58 -9.66
C ASP A 224 -4.48 -17.39 -10.51
N SER A 225 -4.44 -17.53 -11.84
CA SER A 225 -4.69 -16.43 -12.77
C SER A 225 -6.07 -15.78 -12.60
N ARG A 226 -7.13 -16.57 -12.33
CA ARG A 226 -8.48 -16.01 -12.14
C ARG A 226 -8.56 -15.19 -10.86
N THR A 227 -7.97 -15.72 -9.79
CA THR A 227 -7.90 -15.01 -8.51
C THR A 227 -7.02 -13.75 -8.60
N ALA A 228 -5.96 -13.77 -9.42
CA ALA A 228 -5.14 -12.59 -9.69
C ALA A 228 -5.94 -11.50 -10.42
N ASP A 229 -6.68 -11.85 -11.48
CA ASP A 229 -7.53 -10.92 -12.23
C ASP A 229 -8.61 -10.27 -11.35
N ASP A 230 -9.21 -11.05 -10.45
CA ASP A 230 -10.17 -10.55 -9.45
C ASP A 230 -9.55 -9.49 -8.53
N VAL A 231 -8.31 -9.73 -8.06
CA VAL A 231 -7.58 -8.81 -7.18
C VAL A 231 -7.19 -7.53 -7.93
N LEU A 232 -6.74 -7.65 -9.18
CA LEU A 232 -6.41 -6.49 -10.02
C LEU A 232 -7.66 -5.67 -10.36
N THR A 233 -8.80 -6.33 -10.59
CA THR A 233 -10.11 -5.68 -10.77
C THR A 233 -10.51 -4.90 -9.52
N LEU A 234 -10.28 -5.44 -8.33
CA LEU A 234 -10.54 -4.75 -7.07
C LEU A 234 -9.65 -3.51 -6.92
N PHE A 235 -8.36 -3.59 -7.25
CA PHE A 235 -7.46 -2.43 -7.24
C PHE A 235 -7.89 -1.36 -8.24
N GLN A 236 -8.31 -1.73 -9.44
CA GLN A 236 -8.83 -0.79 -10.42
C GLN A 236 -10.06 -0.06 -9.88
N LYS A 237 -11.03 -0.79 -9.29
CA LYS A 237 -12.22 -0.18 -8.67
C LYS A 237 -11.88 0.78 -7.53
N LEU A 238 -10.86 0.47 -6.73
CA LEU A 238 -10.38 1.36 -5.67
C LEU A 238 -9.75 2.63 -6.25
N ALA A 239 -8.98 2.50 -7.33
CA ALA A 239 -8.41 3.63 -8.04
C ALA A 239 -9.48 4.53 -8.67
N ASP A 240 -10.47 3.93 -9.34
CA ASP A 240 -11.63 4.63 -9.89
C ASP A 240 -12.45 5.35 -8.80
N GLY A 241 -12.47 4.79 -7.59
CA GLY A 241 -13.03 5.40 -6.38
C GLY A 241 -12.18 6.52 -5.76
N GLY A 242 -11.07 6.91 -6.39
CA GLY A 242 -10.21 8.02 -5.99
C GLY A 242 -9.03 7.64 -5.09
N LYS A 243 -8.82 6.35 -4.78
CA LYS A 243 -7.60 5.90 -4.10
C LYS A 243 -6.43 5.90 -5.08
N THR A 244 -5.21 6.01 -4.57
CA THR A 244 -4.01 5.84 -5.40
C THR A 244 -3.41 4.49 -5.09
N VAL A 245 -3.33 3.62 -6.09
CA VAL A 245 -2.80 2.26 -5.93
C VAL A 245 -1.44 2.17 -6.59
N ILE A 246 -0.44 1.71 -5.85
CA ILE A 246 0.92 1.49 -6.32
C ILE A 246 1.23 0.03 -6.13
N MET A 247 1.47 -0.67 -7.22
CA MET A 247 1.77 -2.09 -7.20
C MET A 247 3.19 -2.34 -7.68
N VAL A 248 3.96 -3.03 -6.88
CA VAL A 248 5.26 -3.57 -7.27
C VAL A 248 5.05 -5.00 -7.79
N THR A 249 5.59 -5.29 -8.97
CA THR A 249 5.54 -6.64 -9.55
C THR A 249 6.75 -6.89 -10.45
N HIS A 250 7.08 -8.15 -10.68
CA HIS A 250 8.03 -8.56 -11.72
C HIS A 250 7.32 -8.99 -13.02
N GLU A 251 5.99 -9.09 -13.01
CA GLU A 251 5.17 -9.47 -14.17
C GLU A 251 4.99 -8.27 -15.12
N ARG A 252 5.27 -8.47 -16.41
CA ARG A 252 5.17 -7.41 -17.43
C ARG A 252 3.76 -7.23 -17.99
N ASP A 253 2.92 -8.25 -17.86
CA ASP A 253 1.56 -8.26 -18.44
C ASP A 253 0.58 -7.36 -17.66
N VAL A 254 1.05 -6.75 -16.56
CA VAL A 254 0.34 -5.78 -15.73
C VAL A 254 -0.05 -4.50 -16.49
N ALA A 255 0.62 -4.19 -17.60
CA ALA A 255 0.41 -2.94 -18.34
C ALA A 255 -1.04 -2.74 -18.82
N SER A 256 -1.83 -3.82 -18.92
CA SER A 256 -3.25 -3.79 -19.27
C SER A 256 -4.18 -3.28 -18.15
N TRP A 257 -3.70 -3.35 -16.90
CA TRP A 257 -4.45 -3.04 -15.68
C TRP A 257 -4.15 -1.67 -15.10
N VAL A 258 -3.04 -1.04 -15.48
CA VAL A 258 -2.56 0.18 -14.84
C VAL A 258 -2.64 1.37 -15.77
N SER A 259 -2.64 2.56 -15.18
CA SER A 259 -2.56 3.82 -15.91
C SER A 259 -1.13 4.18 -16.33
N ARG A 260 -0.13 3.69 -15.59
CA ARG A 260 1.28 3.96 -15.83
C ARG A 260 2.14 2.82 -15.32
N VAL A 261 3.20 2.51 -16.06
CA VAL A 261 4.24 1.54 -15.70
C VAL A 261 5.55 2.29 -15.52
N VAL A 262 6.18 2.15 -14.36
CA VAL A 262 7.50 2.69 -14.04
C VAL A 262 8.49 1.53 -13.97
N THR A 263 9.51 1.56 -14.82
CA THR A 263 10.53 0.49 -14.87
C THR A 263 11.74 0.89 -14.05
N LEU A 264 12.07 0.05 -13.07
CA LEU A 264 13.21 0.21 -12.17
C LEU A 264 14.30 -0.82 -12.50
N VAL A 265 15.51 -0.34 -12.76
CA VAL A 265 16.71 -1.16 -13.00
C VAL A 265 17.86 -0.58 -12.18
N ASP A 266 18.50 -1.45 -11.39
CA ASP A 266 19.68 -1.13 -10.57
C ASP A 266 19.54 0.18 -9.76
N GLY A 267 18.38 0.35 -9.10
CA GLY A 267 18.10 1.50 -8.24
C GLY A 267 17.68 2.77 -8.97
N ARG A 268 17.52 2.74 -10.30
CA ARG A 268 17.16 3.89 -11.14
C ARG A 268 15.87 3.68 -11.91
N VAL A 269 15.08 4.74 -12.09
CA VAL A 269 13.96 4.75 -13.03
C VAL A 269 14.53 4.89 -14.44
N VAL A 270 14.32 3.88 -15.28
CA VAL A 270 14.88 3.83 -16.65
C VAL A 270 13.85 4.01 -17.75
N ALA A 271 12.57 3.78 -17.45
CA ALA A 271 11.48 3.99 -18.38
C ALA A 271 10.18 4.28 -17.64
N GLU A 272 9.34 5.08 -18.28
CA GLU A 272 7.97 5.32 -17.84
C GLU A 272 7.05 5.27 -19.05
N GLU A 273 6.03 4.42 -18.95
CA GLU A 273 5.10 4.17 -20.06
C GLU A 273 3.67 4.39 -19.57
N GLN A 274 2.81 4.92 -20.44
CA GLN A 274 1.38 4.89 -20.17
C GLN A 274 0.90 3.45 -20.27
N GLY A 275 0.11 3.02 -19.29
CA GLY A 275 -0.54 1.73 -19.37
C GLY A 275 -1.66 1.74 -20.41
N ARG A 276 -2.00 0.57 -20.91
CA ARG A 276 -3.02 0.39 -21.94
C ARG A 276 -4.28 -0.08 -21.24
N PHE A 277 -5.12 0.84 -20.78
CA PHE A 277 -6.39 0.46 -20.17
C PHE A 277 -7.13 -0.53 -21.08
N PHE A 278 -7.20 -1.78 -20.67
CA PHE A 278 -8.13 -2.71 -21.28
C PHE A 278 -9.49 -2.33 -20.72
N THR A 279 -10.38 -1.79 -21.57
CA THR A 279 -11.81 -1.81 -21.22
C THR A 279 -12.22 -3.27 -21.24
N PRO A 280 -12.56 -3.91 -20.11
CA PRO A 280 -13.07 -5.26 -20.17
C PRO A 280 -14.32 -5.25 -21.04
N ALA A 281 -14.39 -6.15 -22.02
CA ALA A 281 -15.65 -6.39 -22.70
C ALA A 281 -16.73 -6.71 -21.65
N PRO A 282 -17.96 -6.19 -21.77
CA PRO A 282 -18.99 -6.41 -20.78
C PRO A 282 -19.12 -7.91 -20.48
N LEU A 283 -19.10 -8.25 -19.20
CA LEU A 283 -19.38 -9.62 -18.75
C LEU A 283 -20.81 -9.96 -19.17
N HIS A 284 -20.89 -10.87 -20.13
CA HIS A 284 -22.06 -11.34 -20.90
C HIS A 284 -22.42 -10.51 -22.14
N PRO A 285 -22.45 -11.12 -23.35
CA PRO A 285 -23.26 -10.59 -24.43
C PRO A 285 -24.73 -10.69 -23.99
N ILE A 286 -25.43 -9.56 -23.97
CA ILE A 286 -26.89 -9.58 -24.02
C ILE A 286 -27.21 -10.21 -25.38
N SER A 287 -27.71 -11.44 -25.36
CA SER A 287 -28.23 -12.09 -26.56
C SER A 287 -29.32 -11.19 -27.15
N PRO A 288 -29.24 -10.76 -28.42
CA PRO A 288 -30.35 -10.08 -29.07
C PRO A 288 -31.41 -11.13 -29.40
N ALA A 289 -32.24 -11.46 -28.42
CA ALA A 289 -33.44 -12.25 -28.61
C ALA A 289 -34.43 -11.89 -27.51
N GLN A 290 -35.14 -10.77 -27.69
CA GLN A 290 -36.50 -10.49 -27.19
C GLN A 290 -36.90 -9.04 -27.51
N GLU A 291 -36.94 -8.69 -28.80
CA GLU A 291 -37.71 -7.57 -29.34
C GLU A 291 -38.45 -8.09 -30.59
N GLU A 292 -39.37 -9.02 -30.39
CA GLU A 292 -40.34 -9.42 -31.42
C GLU A 292 -41.54 -10.09 -30.73
N GLU A 293 -42.37 -9.28 -30.04
CA GLU A 293 -43.79 -9.58 -29.78
C GLU A 293 -44.48 -8.37 -29.13
N ALA A 294 -44.59 -7.28 -29.90
CA ALA A 294 -45.53 -6.21 -29.59
C ALA A 294 -45.93 -5.47 -30.88
N ASP A 295 -46.27 -6.22 -31.93
CA ASP A 295 -47.00 -5.65 -33.07
C ASP A 295 -47.79 -6.75 -33.81
N HIS A 296 -48.79 -7.32 -33.14
CA HIS A 296 -49.98 -7.94 -33.76
C HIS A 296 -50.94 -8.49 -32.68
N ALA A 297 -51.87 -7.65 -32.22
CA ALA A 297 -53.25 -7.98 -31.85
C ALA A 297 -54.02 -6.73 -31.43
#